data_AF-A0A7W4YJF5-F1
#
_entry.id   AF-A0A7W4YJF5-F1
#
_cell.length_a   1.000
_cell.length_b   1.000
_cell.length_c   1.000
_cell.angle_alpha   90.00
_cell.angle_beta   90.00
_cell.angle_gamma   90.00
#
_symmetry.space_group_name_H-M   'P 1'
#
loop_
_entity.id
_entity.type
_entity.pdbx_description
1 polymer ?
#
loop_
_entity_poly.entity_id
_entity_poly.type
_entity_poly.pdbx_seq_one_letter_code
_entity_poly.pdbx_strand_id
1 'polypeptide(L)'
;MIEIGVSLPSGLLTYARGYSPRSSWVPMQGSPGDCADGVVIVDDDRVQEGLAIGVHSDDSDVWWTQFDADSGWFQATNGTHSDALTRIATDTVIGTNSAGISSLWLRPIFID
;
A
#
# COMPACT_ATOMS: atom_id res chain seq x y z
N MET A 1 6.45 -8.18 -7.09
CA MET A 1 6.95 -6.82 -6.81
C MET A 1 5.82 -5.84 -7.05
N ILE A 2 5.44 -5.07 -6.02
CA ILE A 2 4.44 -4.01 -6.11
C ILE A 2 5.20 -2.68 -6.06
N GLU A 3 4.92 -1.81 -7.02
CA GLU A 3 5.51 -0.49 -7.08
C GLU A 3 4.44 0.58 -6.91
N ILE A 4 4.73 1.56 -6.07
CA ILE A 4 3.83 2.66 -5.77
C ILE A 4 4.56 3.97 -6.10
N GLY A 5 4.00 4.73 -7.03
CA GLY A 5 4.38 6.11 -7.28
C GLY A 5 3.55 7.04 -6.40
N VAL A 6 4.21 7.99 -5.74
CA VAL A 6 3.56 9.06 -4.98
C VAL A 6 4.12 10.41 -5.44
N SER A 7 3.24 11.37 -5.68
CA SER A 7 3.63 12.75 -5.97
C SER A 7 4.03 13.45 -4.67
N LEU A 8 5.30 13.80 -4.51
CA LEU A 8 5.78 14.50 -3.30
C LEU A 8 5.11 15.87 -3.08
N PRO A 9 4.86 16.71 -4.10
CA PRO A 9 4.19 17.99 -3.90
C PRO A 9 2.74 17.88 -3.41
N SER A 10 2.04 16.80 -3.76
CA SER A 10 0.60 16.65 -3.50
C SER A 10 0.25 15.53 -2.53
N GLY A 11 1.20 14.66 -2.18
CA GLY A 11 0.97 13.44 -1.41
C GLY A 11 0.08 12.41 -2.12
N LEU A 12 -0.28 12.66 -3.39
CA LEU A 12 -1.22 11.83 -4.13
C LEU A 12 -0.53 10.60 -4.70
N LEU A 13 -1.21 9.47 -4.63
CA LEU A 13 -0.87 8.26 -5.36
C LEU A 13 -0.90 8.57 -6.87
N THR A 14 0.25 8.44 -7.55
CA THR A 14 0.34 8.71 -9.00
C THR A 14 0.18 7.45 -9.83
N TYR A 15 0.71 6.33 -9.35
CA TYR A 15 0.47 5.02 -9.94
C TYR A 15 0.73 3.91 -8.94
N ALA A 16 0.13 2.76 -9.21
CA ALA A 16 0.41 1.54 -8.51
C ALA A 16 0.52 0.43 -9.57
N ARG A 17 1.69 -0.22 -9.72
CA ARG A 17 1.92 -1.29 -10.71
C ARG A 17 2.50 -2.56 -10.07
N GLY A 18 2.41 -3.68 -10.78
CA GLY A 18 2.75 -5.01 -10.24
C GLY A 18 1.60 -5.72 -9.53
N TYR A 19 0.40 -5.11 -9.53
CA TYR A 19 -0.86 -5.73 -9.17
C TYR A 19 -1.28 -6.64 -10.33
N SER A 20 -1.25 -7.96 -10.13
CA SER A 20 -1.75 -8.90 -11.12
C SER A 20 -3.28 -8.98 -10.98
N PRO A 21 -4.08 -8.52 -11.96
CA PRO A 21 -5.52 -8.55 -11.84
C PRO A 21 -6.01 -10.00 -11.88
N ARG A 22 -6.63 -10.44 -10.79
CA ARG A 22 -7.53 -11.61 -10.68
C ARG A 22 -6.95 -13.02 -10.49
N SER A 23 -5.69 -13.34 -10.77
CA SER A 23 -5.22 -14.74 -10.69
C SER A 23 -4.61 -15.18 -9.35
N SER A 24 -4.30 -14.26 -8.43
CA SER A 24 -3.57 -14.58 -7.19
C SER A 24 -4.10 -13.90 -5.92
N TRP A 25 -5.28 -13.29 -5.97
CA TRP A 25 -5.82 -12.60 -4.81
C TRP A 25 -6.42 -13.60 -3.84
N VAL A 26 -6.03 -13.49 -2.58
CA VAL A 26 -6.71 -14.22 -1.52
C VAL A 26 -7.95 -13.41 -1.13
N PRO A 27 -9.17 -13.96 -1.26
CA PRO A 27 -10.35 -13.29 -0.75
C PRO A 27 -10.18 -13.05 0.76
N MET A 28 -10.44 -11.82 1.19
CA MET A 28 -10.49 -11.46 2.60
C MET A 28 -11.76 -10.64 2.86
N GLN A 29 -12.28 -10.70 4.08
CA GLN A 29 -13.12 -9.62 4.58
C GLN A 29 -12.23 -8.65 5.33
N GLY A 30 -12.24 -7.38 4.95
CA GLY A 30 -11.37 -6.41 5.58
C GLY A 30 -11.40 -5.04 4.94
N SER A 31 -11.38 -4.04 5.79
CA SER A 31 -11.00 -2.67 5.44
C SER A 31 -9.80 -2.31 6.33
N PRO A 32 -9.00 -1.29 5.96
CA PRO A 32 -8.07 -0.72 6.92
C PRO A 32 -8.90 -0.32 8.16
N GLY A 33 -8.51 -0.80 9.33
CA GLY A 33 -9.21 -0.56 10.60
C GLY A 33 -9.17 0.92 11.01
N ASP A 34 -9.07 1.20 12.31
CA ASP A 34 -8.94 2.58 12.79
C ASP A 34 -7.63 3.20 12.28
N CYS A 35 -7.72 3.96 11.19
CA CYS A 35 -6.63 4.68 10.58
C CYS A 35 -6.77 6.18 10.85
N ALA A 36 -5.65 6.84 11.13
CA ALA A 36 -5.59 8.28 11.33
C ALA A 36 -5.11 8.98 10.06
N ASP A 37 -5.67 10.15 9.75
CA ASP A 37 -5.15 10.99 8.68
C ASP A 37 -3.75 11.50 9.05
N GLY A 38 -2.81 11.46 8.12
CA GLY A 38 -1.44 11.88 8.40
C GLY A 38 -0.50 11.80 7.20
N VAL A 39 0.79 11.89 7.50
CA VAL A 39 1.86 11.79 6.51
C VAL A 39 2.82 10.67 6.90
N VAL A 40 3.38 9.99 5.91
CA VAL A 40 4.48 9.05 6.09
C VAL A 40 5.76 9.74 5.63
N ILE A 41 6.78 9.73 6.48
CA ILE A 41 8.09 10.29 6.15
C ILE A 41 8.92 9.18 5.51
N VAL A 42 9.48 9.48 4.35
CA VAL A 42 10.40 8.60 3.65
C VAL A 42 11.80 9.12 3.92
N ASP A 43 12.60 8.33 4.63
CA ASP A 43 14.01 8.60 4.87
C ASP A 43 14.84 7.88 3.80
N ASP A 44 14.94 8.49 2.61
CA ASP A 44 15.75 7.99 1.50
C ASP A 44 16.43 9.20 0.82
N ASP A 45 17.75 9.13 0.69
CA ASP A 45 18.58 10.19 0.16
C ASP A 45 18.43 10.39 -1.36
N ARG A 46 17.72 9.46 -2.03
CA ARG A 46 17.41 9.49 -3.46
C ARG A 46 16.02 10.05 -3.77
N VAL A 47 15.33 10.60 -2.77
CA VAL A 47 14.00 11.22 -2.95
C VAL A 47 14.07 12.37 -3.94
N GLN A 48 13.43 12.17 -5.09
CA GLN A 48 13.25 13.14 -6.16
C GLN A 48 11.79 13.12 -6.65
N GLU A 49 11.36 14.17 -7.33
CA GLU A 49 10.00 14.22 -7.89
C GLU A 49 9.76 13.04 -8.84
N GLY A 50 8.64 12.34 -8.66
CA GLY A 50 8.32 11.12 -9.43
C GLY A 50 9.00 9.84 -8.94
N LEU A 51 9.67 9.87 -7.77
CA LEU A 51 10.20 8.67 -7.13
C LEU A 51 9.07 7.65 -6.89
N ALA A 52 9.28 6.43 -7.40
CA ALA A 52 8.55 5.26 -6.95
C ALA A 52 9.32 4.62 -5.80
N ILE A 53 8.65 4.41 -4.69
CA ILE A 53 9.19 3.61 -3.60
C ILE A 53 8.69 2.20 -3.87
N GLY A 54 9.59 1.36 -4.37
CA GLY A 54 9.34 -0.07 -4.41
C GLY A 54 9.17 -0.54 -2.97
N VAL A 55 8.06 -1.21 -2.69
CA VAL A 55 7.91 -1.91 -1.43
C VAL A 55 8.76 -3.18 -1.56
N HIS A 56 10.07 -2.99 -1.43
CA HIS A 56 11.05 -4.05 -1.44
C HIS A 56 11.14 -4.60 -0.04
N SER A 57 10.90 -5.89 0.05
CA SER A 57 11.39 -6.66 1.15
C SER A 57 12.57 -7.48 0.67
N ASP A 58 13.44 -7.90 1.58
CA ASP A 58 14.55 -8.78 1.26
C ASP A 58 14.05 -9.99 0.45
N ASP A 59 14.91 -10.62 -0.37
CA ASP A 59 14.54 -11.68 -1.32
C ASP A 59 13.71 -12.85 -0.74
N SER A 60 13.58 -12.95 0.59
CA SER A 60 12.76 -13.94 1.32
C SER A 60 11.33 -13.51 1.67
N ASP A 61 10.99 -12.23 1.61
CA ASP A 61 9.72 -11.72 2.13
C ASP A 61 8.64 -11.73 1.03
N VAL A 62 7.63 -12.57 1.24
CA VAL A 62 6.52 -12.75 0.31
C VAL A 62 5.44 -11.73 0.62
N TRP A 63 5.23 -10.78 -0.29
CA TRP A 63 4.08 -9.88 -0.23
C TRP A 63 2.83 -10.56 -0.79
N TRP A 64 1.83 -10.70 0.06
CA TRP A 64 0.51 -11.20 -0.28
C TRP A 64 -0.39 -10.07 -0.75
N THR A 65 -1.26 -10.39 -1.70
CA THR A 65 -2.30 -9.50 -2.19
C THR A 65 -3.67 -10.06 -1.85
N GLN A 66 -4.48 -9.25 -1.18
CA GLN A 66 -5.80 -9.61 -0.71
C GLN A 66 -6.83 -8.59 -1.20
N PHE A 67 -8.06 -9.03 -1.41
CA PHE A 67 -9.14 -8.17 -1.89
C PHE A 67 -10.46 -8.55 -1.23
N ASP A 68 -11.16 -7.53 -0.76
CA ASP A 68 -12.51 -7.60 -0.24
C ASP A 68 -13.48 -7.00 -1.26
N ALA A 69 -14.29 -7.86 -1.89
CA ALA A 69 -15.23 -7.46 -2.92
C ALA A 69 -16.41 -6.64 -2.36
N ASP A 70 -16.75 -6.80 -1.08
CA ASP A 70 -17.89 -6.12 -0.46
C ASP A 70 -17.53 -4.67 -0.13
N SER A 71 -16.35 -4.45 0.44
CA SER A 71 -15.86 -3.12 0.82
C SER A 71 -15.07 -2.41 -0.29
N GLY A 72 -14.63 -3.15 -1.30
CA GLY A 72 -13.81 -2.68 -2.41
C GLY A 72 -12.34 -2.46 -2.04
N TRP A 73 -11.92 -2.83 -0.83
CA TRP A 73 -10.55 -2.64 -0.37
C TRP A 73 -9.64 -3.75 -0.85
N PHE A 74 -8.48 -3.33 -1.33
CA PHE A 74 -7.34 -4.15 -1.64
C PHE A 74 -6.27 -3.95 -0.56
N GLN A 75 -5.60 -5.02 -0.17
CA GLN A 75 -4.43 -4.99 0.70
C GLN A 75 -3.24 -5.69 0.05
N ALA A 76 -2.10 -5.02 0.01
CA ALA A 76 -0.79 -5.64 -0.14
C ALA A 76 -0.12 -5.71 1.23
N THR A 77 0.39 -6.85 1.64
CA THR A 77 0.97 -7.03 2.98
C THR A 77 2.07 -8.07 2.97
N ASN A 78 3.13 -7.85 3.75
CA ASN A 78 4.09 -8.92 4.09
C ASN A 78 3.57 -9.81 5.26
N GLY A 79 2.31 -9.57 5.67
CA GLY A 79 1.55 -10.18 6.77
C GLY A 79 2.20 -10.16 8.14
N THR A 80 3.16 -9.26 8.32
CA THR A 80 3.48 -8.74 9.66
C THR A 80 2.37 -7.80 10.14
N HIS A 81 2.21 -7.70 11.45
CA HIS A 81 1.27 -6.76 12.05
C HIS A 81 1.71 -5.31 11.77
N SER A 82 0.74 -4.42 11.56
CA SER A 82 0.98 -2.98 11.45
C SER A 82 0.70 -2.34 12.80
N ASP A 83 1.69 -1.67 13.38
CA ASP A 83 1.55 -0.95 14.65
C ASP A 83 0.74 0.36 14.46
N ALA A 84 0.81 0.94 13.27
CA ALA A 84 0.07 2.13 12.89
C ALA A 84 -0.53 1.99 11.49
N LEU A 85 -1.73 2.54 11.30
CA LEU A 85 -2.37 2.72 10.00
C LEU A 85 -2.58 4.22 9.74
N THR A 86 -1.91 4.73 8.70
CA THR A 86 -1.94 6.15 8.34
C THR A 86 -2.62 6.33 7.00
N ARG A 87 -3.72 7.07 6.97
CA ARG A 87 -4.36 7.50 5.73
C ARG A 87 -3.58 8.69 5.16
N ILE A 88 -2.94 8.48 4.03
CA ILE A 88 -2.10 9.48 3.36
C ILE A 88 -2.82 10.19 2.21
N ALA A 89 -3.88 9.57 1.68
CA ALA A 89 -4.76 10.13 0.67
C ALA A 89 -6.13 9.45 0.76
N THR A 90 -7.14 10.02 0.10
CA THR A 90 -8.44 9.35 -0.08
C THR A 90 -8.22 7.94 -0.63
N ASP A 91 -8.87 6.96 -0.02
CA ASP A 91 -8.82 5.57 -0.46
C ASP A 91 -7.41 4.94 -0.47
N THR A 92 -6.46 5.51 0.27
CA THR A 92 -5.07 5.04 0.40
C THR A 92 -4.60 5.08 1.85
N VAL A 93 -4.24 3.92 2.41
CA VAL A 93 -3.72 3.78 3.77
C VAL A 93 -2.42 3.00 3.75
N ILE A 94 -1.42 3.46 4.49
CA ILE A 94 -0.15 2.74 4.69
C ILE A 94 -0.14 2.21 6.12
N GLY A 95 0.14 0.92 6.26
CA GLY A 95 0.46 0.30 7.53
C GLY A 95 1.97 0.26 7.74
N THR A 96 2.42 0.68 8.91
CA THR A 96 3.83 0.63 9.31
C THR A 96 4.01 -0.09 10.64
N ASN A 97 5.20 -0.63 10.85
CA ASN A 97 5.68 -1.15 12.11
C ASN A 97 7.15 -0.76 12.33
N SER A 98 7.78 -1.29 13.38
CA SER A 98 9.19 -0.99 13.68
C SER A 98 10.20 -1.33 12.57
N ALA A 99 9.83 -2.20 11.62
CA ALA A 99 10.68 -2.59 10.49
C ALA A 99 10.42 -1.76 9.21
N GLY A 100 9.42 -0.87 9.21
CA GLY A 100 9.05 -0.04 8.06
C GLY A 100 7.62 -0.29 7.59
N ILE A 101 7.41 -0.35 6.28
CA ILE A 101 6.08 -0.56 5.69
C ILE A 101 5.71 -2.05 5.80
N SER A 102 4.59 -2.33 6.46
CA SER A 102 4.04 -3.68 6.64
C SER A 102 2.84 -3.95 5.74
N SER A 103 2.05 -2.92 5.41
CA SER A 103 0.93 -3.07 4.49
C SER A 103 0.62 -1.79 3.71
N LEU A 104 -0.02 -1.97 2.56
CA LEU A 104 -0.63 -0.92 1.75
C LEU A 104 -2.07 -1.30 1.48
N TRP A 105 -2.98 -0.38 1.74
CA TRP A 105 -4.39 -0.50 1.43
C TRP A 105 -4.78 0.51 0.37
N LEU A 106 -5.51 0.04 -0.64
CA LEU A 106 -6.03 0.83 -1.74
C LEU A 106 -7.49 0.49 -1.97
N ARG A 107 -8.33 1.45 -2.37
CA ARG A 107 -9.69 1.17 -2.85
C ARG A 107 -9.78 1.42 -4.36
N PRO A 108 -9.33 0.47 -5.20
CA PRO A 108 -9.33 0.65 -6.65
C PRO A 108 -10.76 0.71 -7.20
N ILE A 109 -10.97 1.57 -8.21
CA ILE A 109 -12.15 1.53 -9.06
C ILE A 109 -11.78 0.76 -10.32
N PHE A 110 -12.38 -0.41 -10.50
CA PHE A 110 -12.21 -1.19 -11.72
C PHE A 110 -13.15 -0.64 -12.79
N ILE A 111 -12.58 -0.22 -13.92
CA ILE A 111 -13.33 0.24 -15.09
C ILE A 111 -13.27 -0.89 -16.12
N ASP A 112 -14.42 -1.27 -16.68
CA ASP A 112 -14.54 -2.27 -17.74
C ASP A 112 -14.07 -1.74 -19.11
#